data_AF-A0A0J8U8Z6-F1
#
_entry.id   AF-A0A0J8U8Z6-F1
#
_cell.length_a   1.000
_cell.length_b   1.000
_cell.length_c   1.000
_cell.angle_alpha   90.00
_cell.angle_beta   90.00
_cell.angle_gamma   90.00
#
_symmetry.space_group_name_H-M   'P 1'
#
loop_
_entity.id
_entity.type
_entity.pdbx_description
1 polymer ?
#
loop_
_entity_poly.entity_id
_entity_poly.type
_entity_poly.pdbx_seq_one_letter_code
_entity_poly.pdbx_strand_id
1 'polypeptide(L)'
;MFSSHHSDDLPRKINILTLNCWGLKFISKYRRERLLEIGKRLASLDPPPEIVGLQECWTQQDYNNIRKETRHILPYGKFYFSGIFGGGLAILSKWPIEESSMFGYPLNGRPTAFFRGDWFVGKGVACARIRIGPGPSDIAAVFCTHLHAPYEREPHDSYICHRTAQAWEMAKLMRGAAEKGHLVIGLGDFNMLPLSLAHRLITTHAPVQDVWRYLHPDSSLGAAIDAVEMARKRPVPSAEYNLE
;
A
#
# COMPACT_ATOMS: atom_id res chain seq x y z
N MET A 1 27.34 1.49 -18.56
CA MET A 1 27.34 2.60 -17.58
C MET A 1 25.99 3.29 -17.69
N PHE A 2 25.07 3.04 -16.76
CA PHE A 2 23.82 3.79 -16.70
C PHE A 2 24.09 5.04 -15.87
N SER A 3 24.12 6.21 -16.52
CA SER A 3 24.15 7.51 -15.84
C SER A 3 22.82 7.67 -15.12
N SER A 4 22.80 7.50 -13.80
CA SER A 4 21.65 7.84 -12.97
C SER A 4 21.62 9.36 -12.82
N HIS A 5 20.98 10.03 -13.77
CA HIS A 5 20.58 11.43 -13.61
C HIS A 5 19.52 11.51 -12.51
N HIS A 6 19.95 11.47 -11.25
CA HIS A 6 19.14 11.95 -10.15
C HIS A 6 19.05 13.46 -10.34
N SER A 7 17.83 14.02 -10.36
CA SER A 7 17.67 15.46 -10.41
C SER A 7 18.37 16.07 -9.19
N ASP A 8 19.18 17.09 -9.41
CA ASP A 8 19.91 17.80 -8.34
C ASP A 8 18.99 18.60 -7.41
N ASP A 9 17.67 18.57 -7.65
CA ASP A 9 16.67 19.29 -6.86
C ASP A 9 15.69 18.35 -6.17
N LEU A 10 15.22 18.77 -5.00
CA LEU A 10 14.10 18.14 -4.28
C LEU A 10 12.81 18.24 -5.15
N PRO A 11 12.08 17.13 -5.39
CA PRO A 11 10.90 17.15 -6.23
C PRO A 11 9.78 17.99 -5.60
N ARG A 12 9.19 18.88 -6.40
CA ARG A 12 7.99 19.65 -6.00
C ARG A 12 6.71 18.83 -6.00
N LYS A 13 6.69 17.71 -6.74
CA LYS A 13 5.56 16.78 -6.88
C LYS A 13 6.12 15.37 -6.96
N ILE A 14 5.41 14.41 -6.35
CA ILE A 14 5.72 12.99 -6.46
C ILE A 14 4.46 12.26 -6.94
N ASN A 15 4.57 11.51 -8.03
CA ASN A 15 3.49 10.64 -8.50
C ASN A 15 3.56 9.29 -7.81
N ILE A 16 2.55 8.96 -7.01
CA ILE A 16 2.52 7.75 -6.19
C ILE A 16 1.38 6.85 -6.68
N LEU A 17 1.66 5.56 -6.84
CA LEU A 17 0.65 4.56 -7.17
C LEU A 17 0.69 3.43 -6.15
N THR A 18 -0.49 2.90 -5.82
CA THR A 18 -0.59 1.65 -5.10
C THR A 18 -1.61 0.72 -5.72
N LEU A 19 -1.33 -0.58 -5.71
CA LEU A 19 -2.18 -1.58 -6.33
C LEU A 19 -2.06 -2.93 -5.63
N ASN A 20 -3.19 -3.47 -5.19
CA ASN A 20 -3.32 -4.89 -4.89
C ASN A 20 -3.43 -5.68 -6.21
N CYS A 21 -2.44 -6.51 -6.49
CA CYS A 21 -2.29 -7.22 -7.76
C CYS A 21 -3.17 -8.49 -7.88
N TRP A 22 -3.79 -8.93 -6.77
CA TRP A 22 -4.49 -10.21 -6.70
C TRP A 22 -3.65 -11.37 -7.27
N GLY A 23 -2.41 -11.55 -6.81
CA GLY A 23 -1.44 -12.45 -7.42
C GLY A 23 -1.39 -13.86 -6.82
N LEU A 24 -2.45 -14.33 -6.14
CA LEU A 24 -2.41 -15.59 -5.39
C LEU A 24 -2.04 -16.77 -6.30
N LYS A 25 -0.93 -17.46 -5.97
CA LYS A 25 -0.46 -18.62 -6.73
C LYS A 25 -1.51 -19.74 -6.65
N PHE A 26 -1.81 -20.37 -7.79
CA PHE A 26 -2.81 -21.43 -7.97
C PHE A 26 -4.29 -21.03 -7.83
N ILE A 27 -4.61 -19.92 -7.15
CA ILE A 27 -6.00 -19.46 -6.96
C ILE A 27 -6.39 -18.42 -8.01
N SER A 28 -5.49 -17.48 -8.31
CA SER A 28 -5.81 -16.35 -9.17
C SER A 28 -5.90 -16.73 -10.64
N LYS A 29 -7.07 -16.47 -11.25
CA LYS A 29 -7.27 -16.60 -12.70
C LYS A 29 -6.33 -15.67 -13.46
N TYR A 30 -5.79 -16.18 -14.57
CA TYR A 30 -4.88 -15.46 -15.48
C TYR A 30 -3.74 -14.72 -14.75
N ARG A 31 -3.22 -15.31 -13.66
CA ARG A 31 -2.22 -14.63 -12.80
C ARG A 31 -1.04 -14.12 -13.62
N ARG A 32 -0.44 -14.98 -14.44
CA ARG A 32 0.77 -14.63 -15.20
C ARG A 32 0.49 -13.49 -16.17
N GLU A 33 -0.61 -13.59 -16.92
CA GLU A 33 -1.02 -12.63 -17.93
C GLU A 33 -1.30 -11.26 -17.28
N ARG A 34 -2.07 -11.24 -16.18
CA ARG A 34 -2.37 -10.00 -15.46
C ARG A 34 -1.14 -9.36 -14.86
N LEU A 35 -0.26 -10.11 -14.21
CA LEU A 35 0.94 -9.55 -13.57
C LEU A 35 1.94 -9.00 -14.61
N LEU A 36 2.04 -9.63 -15.79
CA LEU A 36 2.79 -9.08 -16.93
C LEU A 36 2.17 -7.78 -17.45
N GLU A 37 0.85 -7.76 -17.63
CA GLU A 37 0.13 -6.58 -18.11
C GLU A 37 0.21 -5.43 -17.10
N ILE A 38 0.12 -5.70 -15.79
CA ILE A 38 0.34 -4.70 -14.73
C ILE A 38 1.71 -4.04 -14.92
N GLY A 39 2.78 -4.81 -15.11
CA GLY A 39 4.12 -4.25 -15.36
C GLY A 39 4.16 -3.32 -16.57
N LYS A 40 3.54 -3.71 -17.69
CA LYS A 40 3.46 -2.90 -18.91
C LYS A 40 2.63 -1.62 -18.71
N ARG A 41 1.50 -1.71 -18.00
CA ARG A 41 0.64 -0.56 -17.70
C ARG A 41 1.38 0.44 -16.81
N LEU A 42 2.00 -0.03 -15.73
CA LEU A 42 2.83 0.83 -14.87
C LEU A 42 3.91 1.59 -15.64
N ALA A 43 4.56 0.93 -16.60
CA ALA A 43 5.59 1.52 -17.45
C ALA A 43 5.06 2.52 -18.50
N SER A 44 3.77 2.47 -18.84
CA SER A 44 3.16 3.29 -19.90
C SER A 44 2.20 4.35 -19.39
N LEU A 45 2.02 4.47 -18.06
CA LEU A 45 1.23 5.53 -17.46
C LEU A 45 1.83 6.91 -17.78
N ASP A 46 0.95 7.86 -18.09
CA ASP A 46 1.28 9.27 -18.28
C ASP A 46 0.38 10.11 -17.36
N PRO A 47 0.93 10.82 -16.35
CA PRO A 47 2.36 10.88 -16.03
C PRO A 47 2.89 9.57 -15.39
N PRO A 48 4.19 9.26 -15.54
CA PRO A 48 4.76 8.04 -14.99
C PRO A 48 4.75 8.06 -13.46
N PRO A 49 4.49 6.92 -12.80
CA PRO A 49 4.62 6.81 -11.35
C PRO A 49 6.09 6.85 -10.95
N GLU A 50 6.37 7.43 -9.79
CA GLU A 50 7.72 7.59 -9.25
C GLU A 50 7.94 6.77 -7.98
N ILE A 51 6.86 6.46 -7.26
CA ILE A 51 6.83 5.47 -6.17
C ILE A 51 5.64 4.57 -6.41
N VAL A 52 5.86 3.25 -6.41
CA VAL A 52 4.81 2.25 -6.55
C VAL A 52 4.88 1.28 -5.39
N GLY A 53 3.77 1.08 -4.67
CA GLY A 53 3.64 -0.03 -3.73
C GLY A 53 2.63 -1.06 -4.19
N LEU A 54 3.05 -2.31 -4.22
CA LEU A 54 2.23 -3.43 -4.67
C LEU A 54 1.88 -4.33 -3.49
N GLN A 55 0.64 -4.79 -3.45
CA GLN A 55 0.16 -5.82 -2.53
C GLN A 55 -0.23 -7.07 -3.31
N GLU A 56 -0.30 -8.20 -2.62
CA GLU A 56 -0.58 -9.51 -3.22
C GLU A 56 0.32 -9.87 -4.43
N CYS A 57 1.53 -9.31 -4.48
CA CYS A 57 2.58 -9.77 -5.37
C CYS A 57 3.29 -10.94 -4.67
N TRP A 58 2.71 -12.15 -4.71
CA TRP A 58 3.15 -13.24 -3.84
C TRP A 58 4.44 -13.94 -4.26
N THR A 59 4.79 -13.92 -5.55
CA THR A 59 5.92 -14.70 -6.05
C THR A 59 7.06 -13.81 -6.54
N GLN A 60 8.31 -14.25 -6.29
CA GLN A 60 9.50 -13.59 -6.84
C GLN A 60 9.47 -13.53 -8.37
N GLN A 61 8.88 -14.53 -9.02
CA GLN A 61 8.73 -14.55 -10.48
C GLN A 61 7.81 -13.42 -10.97
N ASP A 62 6.66 -13.24 -10.33
CA ASP A 62 5.71 -12.18 -10.70
C ASP A 62 6.31 -10.78 -10.42
N TYR A 63 7.02 -10.62 -9.30
CA TYR A 63 7.79 -9.40 -9.02
C TYR A 63 8.87 -9.13 -10.09
N ASN A 64 9.66 -10.15 -10.45
CA ASN A 64 10.71 -10.01 -11.47
C ASN A 64 10.14 -9.63 -12.84
N ASN A 65 8.97 -10.17 -13.20
CA ASN A 65 8.25 -9.80 -14.43
C ASN A 65 7.88 -8.31 -14.42
N ILE A 66 7.29 -7.80 -13.33
CA ILE A 66 6.96 -6.37 -13.19
C ILE A 66 8.23 -5.51 -13.22
N ARG A 67 9.29 -5.93 -12.53
CA ARG A 67 10.59 -5.23 -12.50
C ARG A 67 11.19 -5.10 -13.89
N LYS A 68 11.12 -6.16 -14.70
CA LYS A 68 11.66 -6.17 -16.06
C LYS A 68 11.03 -5.06 -16.90
N GLU A 69 9.71 -4.92 -16.84
CA GLU A 69 8.98 -3.90 -17.59
C GLU A 69 9.20 -2.49 -17.03
N THR A 70 9.27 -2.33 -15.70
CA THR A 70 9.28 -1.00 -15.04
C THR A 70 10.67 -0.41 -14.78
N ARG A 71 11.75 -1.18 -14.86
CA ARG A 71 13.10 -0.76 -14.43
C ARG A 71 13.64 0.54 -15.06
N HIS A 72 13.13 0.91 -16.23
CA HIS A 72 13.60 2.09 -16.96
C HIS A 72 13.01 3.40 -16.41
N ILE A 73 11.85 3.35 -15.73
CA ILE A 73 11.25 4.48 -15.01
C ILE A 73 11.39 4.36 -13.49
N LEU A 74 11.42 3.13 -12.97
CA LEU A 74 11.51 2.80 -11.55
C LEU A 74 12.73 1.88 -11.31
N PRO A 75 13.97 2.36 -11.45
CA PRO A 75 15.17 1.52 -11.37
C PRO A 75 15.39 0.85 -10.02
N TYR A 76 14.84 1.38 -8.92
CA TYR A 76 15.01 0.81 -7.58
C TYR A 76 13.79 0.01 -7.20
N GLY A 77 13.98 -1.22 -6.72
CA GLY A 77 12.86 -2.07 -6.32
C GLY A 77 13.24 -3.02 -5.20
N LYS A 78 12.32 -3.21 -4.26
CA LYS A 78 12.46 -4.14 -3.15
C LYS A 78 11.24 -5.05 -3.08
N PHE A 79 11.51 -6.35 -3.06
CA PHE A 79 10.55 -7.39 -2.72
C PHE A 79 10.68 -7.75 -1.25
N TYR A 80 9.57 -7.89 -0.54
CA TYR A 80 9.55 -8.12 0.90
C TYR A 80 9.02 -9.51 1.25
N PHE A 81 9.76 -10.20 2.12
CA PHE A 81 9.40 -11.52 2.63
C PHE A 81 8.89 -11.39 4.07
N SER A 82 7.83 -12.12 4.38
CA SER A 82 7.30 -12.31 5.74
C SER A 82 6.51 -13.61 5.79
N GLY A 83 6.35 -14.17 7.01
CA GLY A 83 5.62 -15.43 7.20
C GLY A 83 6.15 -16.60 6.37
N ILE A 84 5.31 -17.61 6.19
CA ILE A 84 5.64 -18.84 5.46
C ILE A 84 5.38 -18.67 3.97
N PHE A 85 4.30 -17.97 3.61
CA PHE A 85 3.88 -17.78 2.21
C PHE A 85 4.38 -16.48 1.56
N GLY A 86 5.17 -15.68 2.28
CA GLY A 86 5.63 -14.36 1.84
C GLY A 86 4.65 -13.25 2.22
N GLY A 87 5.12 -11.99 2.22
CA GLY A 87 4.28 -10.84 2.58
C GLY A 87 3.42 -10.29 1.46
N GLY A 88 3.72 -10.68 0.21
CA GLY A 88 3.01 -10.17 -0.97
C GLY A 88 3.28 -8.69 -1.26
N LEU A 89 4.28 -8.08 -0.62
CA LEU A 89 4.55 -6.64 -0.71
C LEU A 89 5.79 -6.36 -1.56
N ALA A 90 5.69 -5.32 -2.38
CA ALA A 90 6.82 -4.76 -3.09
C ALA A 90 6.77 -3.22 -3.11
N ILE A 91 7.94 -2.58 -3.13
CA ILE A 91 8.08 -1.14 -3.36
C ILE A 91 9.00 -0.96 -4.56
N LEU A 92 8.57 -0.16 -5.53
CA LEU A 92 9.37 0.29 -6.68
C LEU A 92 9.51 1.81 -6.60
N SER A 93 10.65 2.33 -7.01
CA SER A 93 11.02 3.74 -6.86
C SER A 93 11.88 4.22 -8.00
N LYS A 94 11.64 5.48 -8.40
CA LYS A 94 12.50 6.26 -9.29
C LYS A 94 13.84 6.59 -8.63
N TRP A 95 13.82 6.79 -7.32
CA TRP A 95 14.97 7.19 -6.51
C TRP A 95 15.56 6.06 -5.66
N PRO A 96 16.84 6.16 -5.24
CA PRO A 96 17.52 5.14 -4.44
C PRO A 96 16.78 4.81 -3.13
N ILE A 97 16.63 3.51 -2.86
CA ILE A 97 16.19 3.00 -1.55
C ILE A 97 17.46 2.82 -0.69
N GLU A 98 17.68 3.71 0.28
CA GLU A 98 18.85 3.68 1.16
C GLU A 98 18.71 2.60 2.25
N GLU A 99 17.50 2.42 2.77
CA GLU A 99 17.19 1.40 3.77
C GLU A 99 15.84 0.74 3.46
N SER A 100 15.73 -0.54 3.79
CA SER A 100 14.48 -1.29 3.66
C SER A 100 14.33 -2.29 4.79
N SER A 101 13.14 -2.39 5.37
CA SER A 101 12.81 -3.39 6.38
C SER A 101 11.38 -3.89 6.22
N MET A 102 11.10 -5.09 6.71
CA MET A 102 9.75 -5.63 6.80
C MET A 102 9.39 -5.72 8.27
N PHE A 103 8.33 -5.02 8.69
CA PHE A 103 7.80 -5.14 10.05
C PHE A 103 6.57 -6.04 10.04
N GLY A 104 6.70 -7.23 10.62
CA GLY A 104 5.57 -8.15 10.77
C GLY A 104 4.63 -7.68 11.87
N TYR A 105 3.33 -7.62 11.59
CA TYR A 105 2.37 -7.22 12.61
C TYR A 105 2.27 -8.28 13.72
N PRO A 106 2.17 -7.86 15.00
CA PRO A 106 2.17 -8.79 16.13
C PRO A 106 0.87 -9.61 16.22
N LEU A 107 -0.24 -9.08 15.70
CA LEU A 107 -1.57 -9.69 15.78
C LEU A 107 -2.13 -9.97 14.37
N ASN A 108 -1.86 -11.16 13.83
CA ASN A 108 -2.09 -11.54 12.42
C ASN A 108 -3.01 -12.77 12.28
N GLY A 109 -4.31 -12.61 12.54
CA GLY A 109 -5.28 -13.71 12.48
C GLY A 109 -5.05 -14.83 13.49
N ARG A 110 -5.67 -16.00 13.22
CA ARG A 110 -5.70 -17.17 14.10
C ARG A 110 -5.08 -18.38 13.39
N PRO A 111 -4.22 -19.18 14.05
CA PRO A 111 -3.66 -20.39 13.45
C PRO A 111 -4.72 -21.40 12.99
N THR A 112 -5.85 -21.48 13.71
CA THR A 112 -6.96 -22.40 13.41
C THR A 112 -7.80 -21.97 12.20
N ALA A 113 -7.69 -20.72 11.75
CA ALA A 113 -8.42 -20.21 10.59
C ALA A 113 -7.64 -20.49 9.28
N PHE A 114 -7.31 -21.75 9.02
CA PHE A 114 -6.48 -22.17 7.88
C PHE A 114 -7.06 -21.77 6.51
N PHE A 115 -8.39 -21.66 6.41
CA PHE A 115 -9.10 -21.21 5.21
C PHE A 115 -9.05 -19.70 4.99
N ARG A 116 -8.56 -18.92 5.98
CA ARG A 116 -8.46 -17.44 5.91
C ARG A 116 -7.04 -16.94 5.68
N GLY A 117 -6.01 -17.79 5.60
CA GLY A 117 -4.68 -17.47 5.06
C GLY A 117 -3.79 -16.43 5.78
N ASP A 118 -4.36 -15.38 6.37
CA ASP A 118 -3.71 -14.17 6.91
C ASP A 118 -2.65 -14.48 7.98
N TRP A 119 -2.86 -15.55 8.77
CA TRP A 119 -1.88 -16.00 9.76
C TRP A 119 -0.61 -16.59 9.13
N PHE A 120 -0.75 -17.33 8.02
CA PHE A 120 0.37 -18.03 7.38
C PHE A 120 1.21 -17.13 6.46
N VAL A 121 0.59 -16.09 5.89
CA VAL A 121 1.29 -15.09 5.07
C VAL A 121 2.10 -14.12 5.94
N GLY A 122 1.76 -13.96 7.22
CA GLY A 122 2.45 -13.05 8.12
C GLY A 122 2.37 -11.60 7.66
N LYS A 123 1.16 -11.02 7.69
CA LYS A 123 0.91 -9.63 7.26
C LYS A 123 1.81 -8.64 8.00
N GLY A 124 2.11 -7.53 7.36
CA GLY A 124 3.03 -6.55 7.90
C GLY A 124 3.08 -5.29 7.05
N VAL A 125 4.04 -4.44 7.36
CA VAL A 125 4.35 -3.25 6.58
C VAL A 125 5.77 -3.34 6.03
N ALA A 126 5.86 -3.16 4.71
CA ALA A 126 7.11 -2.96 3.99
C ALA A 126 7.53 -1.49 4.14
N CYS A 127 8.70 -1.27 4.73
CA CYS A 127 9.27 0.05 4.96
C CYS A 127 10.42 0.29 3.97
N ALA A 128 10.46 1.48 3.38
CA ALA A 128 11.57 1.94 2.55
C ALA A 128 11.92 3.39 2.91
N ARG A 129 13.22 3.67 3.05
CA ARG A 129 13.76 5.02 3.18
C ARG A 129 14.35 5.42 1.82
N ILE A 130 13.73 6.38 1.15
CA ILE A 130 14.01 6.73 -0.25
C ILE A 130 14.63 8.14 -0.30
N ARG A 131 15.80 8.26 -0.94
CA ARG A 131 16.51 9.53 -1.15
C ARG A 131 15.94 10.30 -2.32
N ILE A 132 15.01 11.22 -2.07
CA ILE A 132 14.27 11.93 -3.12
C ILE A 132 14.94 13.22 -3.62
N GLY A 133 15.91 13.76 -2.87
CA GLY A 133 16.67 14.96 -3.23
C GLY A 133 18.15 14.85 -2.85
N PRO A 134 18.96 15.89 -3.09
CA PRO A 134 20.41 15.86 -2.84
C PRO A 134 20.78 15.97 -1.35
N GLY A 135 19.92 16.58 -0.53
CA GLY A 135 20.20 16.86 0.86
C GLY A 135 20.10 15.61 1.74
N PRO A 136 20.87 15.51 2.84
CA PRO A 136 20.85 14.36 3.74
C PRO A 136 19.51 14.14 4.45
N SER A 137 18.66 15.18 4.51
CA SER A 137 17.30 15.12 5.06
C SER A 137 16.20 14.94 4.00
N ASP A 138 16.55 14.92 2.71
CA ASP A 138 15.59 14.78 1.60
C ASP A 138 15.13 13.32 1.44
N ILE A 139 14.40 12.85 2.45
CA ILE A 139 13.97 11.46 2.61
C ILE A 139 12.46 11.35 2.56
N ALA A 140 11.98 10.44 1.72
CA ALA A 140 10.64 9.87 1.83
C ALA A 140 10.69 8.53 2.58
N ALA A 141 10.00 8.44 3.71
CA ALA A 141 9.73 7.19 4.41
C ALA A 141 8.42 6.60 3.88
N VAL A 142 8.53 5.54 3.06
CA VAL A 142 7.41 4.88 2.41
C VAL A 142 7.02 3.61 3.16
N PHE A 143 5.74 3.49 3.46
CA PHE A 143 5.13 2.38 4.17
C PHE A 143 4.07 1.74 3.27
N CYS A 144 4.40 0.60 2.67
CA CYS A 144 3.48 -0.21 1.88
C CYS A 144 2.89 -1.30 2.77
N THR A 145 1.56 -1.40 2.89
CA THR A 145 0.92 -2.43 3.72
C THR A 145 -0.21 -3.16 3.00
N HIS A 146 -0.54 -4.33 3.54
CA HIS A 146 -1.80 -5.02 3.29
C HIS A 146 -2.35 -5.45 4.67
N LEU A 147 -3.36 -4.75 5.20
CA LEU A 147 -3.92 -5.09 6.51
C LEU A 147 -4.75 -6.38 6.44
N HIS A 148 -5.12 -6.91 7.61
CA HIS A 148 -5.93 -8.10 7.74
C HIS A 148 -7.24 -7.93 6.97
N ALA A 149 -7.65 -8.92 6.18
CA ALA A 149 -8.87 -8.81 5.39
C ALA A 149 -10.13 -8.78 6.29
N PRO A 150 -11.17 -8.00 5.95
CA PRO A 150 -12.45 -7.98 6.65
C PRO A 150 -13.31 -9.16 6.19
N TYR A 151 -13.02 -10.35 6.73
CA TYR A 151 -13.78 -11.56 6.42
C TYR A 151 -15.22 -11.55 6.95
N GLU A 152 -15.50 -10.68 7.92
CA GLU A 152 -16.79 -10.51 8.56
C GLU A 152 -17.13 -9.02 8.57
N ARG A 153 -18.42 -8.70 8.73
CA ARG A 153 -18.90 -7.32 8.80
C ARG A 153 -19.15 -6.91 10.23
N GLU A 154 -18.89 -5.65 10.53
CA GLU A 154 -19.29 -5.05 11.80
C GLU A 154 -20.83 -5.10 11.96
N PRO A 155 -21.34 -5.30 13.19
CA PRO A 155 -20.61 -5.38 14.46
C PRO A 155 -20.04 -6.77 14.79
N HIS A 156 -20.21 -7.77 13.93
CA HIS A 156 -19.83 -9.17 14.18
C HIS A 156 -18.44 -9.54 13.66
N ASP A 157 -17.58 -8.55 13.43
CA ASP A 157 -16.25 -8.79 12.89
C ASP A 157 -15.26 -9.20 13.98
N SER A 158 -15.02 -10.51 14.06
CA SER A 158 -14.07 -11.08 15.02
C SER A 158 -12.60 -10.74 14.75
N TYR A 159 -12.30 -10.11 13.61
CA TYR A 159 -10.97 -9.66 13.18
C TYR A 159 -10.75 -8.16 13.31
N ILE A 160 -11.74 -7.40 13.80
CA ILE A 160 -11.60 -5.95 14.01
C ILE A 160 -10.42 -5.60 14.94
N CYS A 161 -10.18 -6.41 15.98
CA CYS A 161 -9.06 -6.20 16.89
C CYS A 161 -7.70 -6.38 16.20
N HIS A 162 -7.60 -7.28 15.22
CA HIS A 162 -6.40 -7.48 14.42
C HIS A 162 -6.12 -6.23 13.59
N ARG A 163 -7.09 -5.74 12.80
CA ARG A 163 -6.92 -4.51 12.00
C ARG A 163 -6.62 -3.29 12.87
N THR A 164 -7.25 -3.20 14.04
CA THR A 164 -7.00 -2.12 15.02
C THR A 164 -5.55 -2.14 15.51
N ALA A 165 -5.04 -3.31 15.91
CA ALA A 165 -3.65 -3.44 16.35
C ALA A 165 -2.65 -3.14 15.22
N GLN A 166 -2.93 -3.61 14.01
CA GLN A 166 -2.08 -3.34 12.83
C GLN A 166 -2.06 -1.85 12.47
N ALA A 167 -3.21 -1.18 12.52
CA ALA A 167 -3.33 0.26 12.28
C ALA A 167 -2.53 1.07 13.34
N TRP A 168 -2.55 0.63 14.60
CA TRP A 168 -1.74 1.24 15.66
C TRP A 168 -0.23 1.09 15.39
N GLU A 169 0.23 -0.09 14.98
CA GLU A 169 1.63 -0.30 14.60
C GLU A 169 2.04 0.58 13.41
N MET A 170 1.18 0.69 12.39
CA MET A 170 1.39 1.59 11.25
C MET A 170 1.54 3.04 11.70
N ALA A 171 0.64 3.51 12.59
CA ALA A 171 0.67 4.86 13.12
C ALA A 171 1.96 5.16 13.89
N LYS A 172 2.45 4.21 14.71
CA LYS A 172 3.73 4.35 15.42
C LYS A 172 4.92 4.51 14.48
N LEU A 173 4.98 3.68 13.43
CA LEU A 173 6.08 3.71 12.46
C LEU A 173 6.08 5.01 11.65
N MET A 174 4.91 5.45 11.19
CA MET A 174 4.73 6.71 10.49
C MET A 174 5.11 7.91 11.36
N ARG A 175 4.63 7.97 12.60
CA ARG A 175 4.98 9.02 13.54
C ARG A 175 6.49 9.08 13.80
N GLY A 176 7.12 7.93 14.04
CA GLY A 176 8.57 7.88 14.27
C GLY A 176 9.41 8.30 13.04
N ALA A 177 8.88 8.15 11.82
CA ALA A 177 9.52 8.69 10.62
C ALA A 177 9.32 10.21 10.49
N ALA A 178 8.13 10.71 10.81
CA ALA A 178 7.85 12.15 10.82
C ALA A 178 8.69 12.90 11.86
N GLU A 179 8.89 12.33 13.05
CA GLU A 179 9.75 12.87 14.11
C GLU A 179 11.22 13.02 13.68
N LYS A 180 11.65 12.25 12.67
CA LYS A 180 12.99 12.35 12.05
C LYS A 180 13.05 13.40 10.93
N GLY A 181 11.95 14.10 10.65
CA GLY A 181 11.85 15.08 9.57
C GLY A 181 11.68 14.49 8.18
N HIS A 182 11.34 13.20 8.05
CA HIS A 182 11.10 12.58 6.76
C HIS A 182 9.70 12.93 6.21
N LEU A 183 9.56 12.99 4.88
CA LEU A 183 8.25 12.93 4.23
C LEU A 183 7.66 11.53 4.44
N VAL A 184 6.51 11.43 5.11
CA VAL A 184 5.86 10.15 5.40
C VAL A 184 4.82 9.83 4.35
N ILE A 185 4.93 8.64 3.74
CA ILE A 185 3.99 8.16 2.73
C ILE A 185 3.45 6.80 3.16
N GLY A 186 2.16 6.74 3.48
CA GLY A 186 1.42 5.51 3.70
C GLY A 186 0.64 5.11 2.48
N LEU A 187 0.82 3.88 2.00
CA LEU A 187 0.11 3.37 0.83
C LEU A 187 -0.14 1.87 0.93
N GLY A 188 -1.11 1.39 0.17
CA GLY A 188 -1.44 -0.02 0.05
C GLY A 188 -2.90 -0.34 0.31
N ASP A 189 -3.14 -1.61 0.57
CA ASP A 189 -4.48 -2.12 0.83
C ASP A 189 -4.71 -2.16 2.34
N PHE A 190 -5.29 -1.07 2.85
CA PHE A 190 -5.53 -0.96 4.29
C PHE A 190 -6.73 -1.79 4.76
N ASN A 191 -7.50 -2.44 3.86
CA ASN A 191 -8.67 -3.26 4.25
C ASN A 191 -9.60 -2.55 5.27
N MET A 192 -9.73 -1.23 5.13
CA MET A 192 -10.48 -0.38 6.05
C MET A 192 -11.29 0.64 5.27
N LEU A 193 -12.43 1.00 5.84
CA LEU A 193 -13.27 2.07 5.30
C LEU A 193 -12.78 3.45 5.77
N PRO A 194 -12.99 4.51 4.98
CA PRO A 194 -12.77 5.87 5.45
C PRO A 194 -13.54 6.14 6.74
N LEU A 195 -12.93 6.87 7.68
CA LEU A 195 -13.50 7.22 8.99
C LEU A 195 -13.78 6.04 9.95
N SER A 196 -13.46 4.80 9.56
CA SER A 196 -13.48 3.64 10.47
C SER A 196 -12.50 3.84 11.63
N LEU A 197 -12.61 3.02 12.69
CA LEU A 197 -11.72 3.11 13.85
C LEU A 197 -10.23 3.00 13.44
N ALA A 198 -9.89 2.04 12.59
CA ALA A 198 -8.52 1.83 12.10
C ALA A 198 -8.01 3.04 11.30
N HIS A 199 -8.85 3.63 10.44
CA HIS A 199 -8.53 4.84 9.68
C HIS A 199 -8.22 6.01 10.60
N ARG A 200 -9.12 6.29 11.56
CA ARG A 200 -8.94 7.38 12.53
C ARG A 200 -7.71 7.17 13.42
N LEU A 201 -7.39 5.94 13.80
CA LEU A 201 -6.19 5.65 14.57
C LEU A 201 -4.93 6.10 13.83
N ILE A 202 -4.84 5.82 12.53
CA ILE A 202 -3.70 6.24 11.71
C ILE A 202 -3.68 7.77 11.59
N THR A 203 -4.77 8.40 11.13
CA THR A 203 -4.79 9.84 10.84
C THR A 203 -4.76 10.72 12.08
N THR A 204 -5.09 10.19 13.27
CA THR A 204 -5.03 10.94 14.54
C THR A 204 -3.67 10.79 15.22
N HIS A 205 -3.05 9.61 15.14
CA HIS A 205 -1.82 9.32 15.89
C HIS A 205 -0.54 9.40 15.05
N ALA A 206 -0.64 9.42 13.73
CA ALA A 206 0.45 9.82 12.86
C ALA A 206 0.14 11.19 12.25
N PRO A 207 1.14 12.05 12.03
CA PRO A 207 0.95 13.36 11.38
C PRO A 207 0.78 13.19 9.86
N VAL A 208 -0.24 12.44 9.46
CA VAL A 208 -0.58 12.10 8.07
C VAL A 208 -2.05 12.37 7.80
N GLN A 209 -2.39 12.59 6.54
CA GLN A 209 -3.77 12.78 6.10
C GLN A 209 -4.10 11.77 5.00
N ASP A 210 -5.37 11.36 4.95
CA ASP A 210 -5.89 10.62 3.81
C ASP A 210 -6.06 11.58 2.63
N VAL A 211 -5.16 11.45 1.64
CA VAL A 211 -5.10 12.32 0.46
C VAL A 211 -6.41 12.31 -0.33
N TRP A 212 -7.04 11.14 -0.50
CA TRP A 212 -8.29 11.03 -1.24
C TRP A 212 -9.42 11.75 -0.51
N ARG A 213 -9.49 11.61 0.81
CA ARG A 213 -10.49 12.30 1.63
C ARG A 213 -10.26 13.79 1.72
N TYR A 214 -9.01 14.22 1.75
CA TYR A 214 -8.63 15.64 1.76
C TYR A 214 -9.06 16.34 0.46
N LEU A 215 -8.77 15.72 -0.70
CA LEU A 215 -9.14 16.26 -2.01
C LEU A 215 -10.63 16.11 -2.31
N HIS A 216 -11.25 15.04 -1.82
CA HIS A 216 -12.66 14.74 -1.99
C HIS A 216 -13.33 14.55 -0.62
N PRO A 217 -13.64 15.62 0.13
CA PRO A 217 -14.32 15.56 1.44
C PRO A 217 -15.71 14.92 1.40
N ASP A 218 -16.22 14.67 0.19
CA ASP A 218 -17.53 14.10 -0.10
C ASP A 218 -17.51 12.72 -0.78
N SER A 219 -16.34 12.09 -0.97
CA SER A 219 -16.22 10.70 -1.48
C SER A 219 -16.89 9.65 -0.58
N SER A 220 -16.98 8.40 -1.07
CA SER A 220 -17.66 7.29 -0.36
C SER A 220 -17.07 7.01 1.03
N LEU A 221 -17.91 6.58 1.97
CA LEU A 221 -17.52 6.06 3.29
C LEU A 221 -17.58 4.51 3.35
N GLY A 222 -18.14 3.87 2.33
CA GLY A 222 -18.25 2.41 2.24
C GLY A 222 -18.71 1.95 0.87
N ALA A 223 -19.02 0.66 0.76
CA ALA A 223 -19.82 0.16 -0.35
C ALA A 223 -21.27 0.66 -0.22
N ALA A 224 -22.02 0.70 -1.34
CA ALA A 224 -23.42 1.14 -1.36
C ALA A 224 -24.35 0.37 -0.40
N ILE A 225 -23.95 -0.84 -0.03
CA ILE A 225 -24.67 -1.73 0.89
C ILE A 225 -24.30 -1.51 2.36
N ASP A 226 -23.28 -0.69 2.65
CA ASP A 226 -22.83 -0.45 4.02
C ASP A 226 -23.73 0.60 4.67
N ALA A 227 -24.12 0.36 5.93
CA ALA A 227 -25.02 1.23 6.66
C ALA A 227 -24.51 2.68 6.75
N VAL A 228 -23.18 2.85 6.88
CA VAL A 228 -22.54 4.17 6.91
C VAL A 228 -22.73 4.93 5.60
N GLU A 229 -22.74 4.25 4.46
CA GLU A 229 -22.94 4.86 3.15
C GLU A 229 -24.42 5.13 2.89
N MET A 230 -25.28 4.15 3.20
CA MET A 230 -26.74 4.31 3.11
C MET A 230 -27.25 5.51 3.94
N ALA A 231 -26.67 5.73 5.12
CA ALA A 231 -27.01 6.85 6.00
C ALA A 231 -26.73 8.24 5.38
N ARG A 232 -25.80 8.31 4.41
CA ARG A 232 -25.46 9.57 3.72
C ARG A 232 -26.56 10.02 2.77
N LYS A 233 -27.47 9.12 2.37
CA LYS A 233 -28.55 9.38 1.41
C LYS A 233 -28.06 10.03 0.12
N ARG A 234 -26.85 9.67 -0.33
CA ARG A 234 -26.29 10.11 -1.60
C ARG A 234 -26.55 9.09 -2.68
N PRO A 235 -26.64 9.51 -3.96
CA PRO A 235 -26.70 8.58 -5.07
C PRO A 235 -25.49 7.64 -5.01
N VAL A 236 -25.69 6.37 -5.37
CA VAL A 236 -24.57 5.44 -5.55
C VAL A 236 -23.73 5.98 -6.71
N PRO A 237 -22.44 6.29 -6.50
CA PRO A 237 -21.61 6.83 -7.57
C PRO A 237 -21.48 5.79 -8.68
N SER A 238 -21.88 6.18 -9.90
CA SER A 238 -21.65 5.36 -11.10
C SER A 238 -20.16 5.35 -11.46
N ALA A 239 -19.77 4.49 -12.40
CA ALA A 239 -18.42 4.56 -12.96
C ALA A 239 -18.15 5.94 -13.57
N GLU A 240 -19.14 6.52 -14.25
CA GLU A 240 -19.08 7.86 -14.85
C GLU A 240 -18.89 8.95 -13.80
N TYR A 241 -19.64 8.88 -12.69
CA TYR A 241 -19.52 9.85 -11.59
C TYR A 241 -18.12 9.91 -10.96
N ASN A 242 -17.38 8.80 -10.97
CA ASN A 242 -16.01 8.76 -10.41
C ASN A 242 -14.93 9.18 -11.42
N LEU A 243 -15.28 9.39 -12.70
CA LEU A 243 -14.35 9.73 -13.77
C LEU A 243 -14.41 11.21 -14.18
N GLU A 244 -15.41 11.96 -13.72
CA GLU A 244 -15.55 13.42 -13.85
C GLU A 244 -14.95 14.17 -12.64
#